data_AF-A0A653C0Y1-F1
#
_entry.id   AF-A0A653C0Y1-F1
#
_cell.length_a   1.000
_cell.length_b   1.000
_cell.length_c   1.000
_cell.angle_alpha   90.00
_cell.angle_beta   90.00
_cell.angle_gamma   90.00
#
_symmetry.space_group_name_H-M   'P 1'
#
loop_
_entity.id
_entity.type
_entity.pdbx_description
1 polymer ?
#
loop_
_entity_poly.entity_id
_entity_poly.type
_entity_poly.pdbx_seq_one_letter_code
_entity_poly.pdbx_strand_id
1 'polypeptide(L)'
;MVTTMLLCSVLVLLAPTMLMALDSSQSSANGVPGSTSGTGNVASHFEPQVAILCDSSARGPEAYHPKYMSEQGEWASDLYSKAACFKDKMDILNYCKKVYPKRDITNIVESSHYLKIASWCRAGSSPGAQIRGKCKTARWVKPFRCLEGPFQSDALLVPENCMFDHIHNQSNCWSFSRWNSTAAVACQEKGLQLRSFAMLLPCGISLFSGVEFVCCPKHFKGDSFMKDS
;
A
#
# COMPACT_ATOMS: atom_id res chain seq x y z
N MET A 1 72.20 -34.44 -24.95
CA MET A 1 72.02 -35.49 -23.93
C MET A 1 70.52 -35.67 -23.71
N VAL A 2 69.98 -36.72 -24.34
CA VAL A 2 68.89 -37.64 -23.91
C VAL A 2 67.49 -37.00 -23.60
N THR A 3 66.47 -37.07 -24.49
CA THR A 3 65.36 -38.09 -24.60
C THR A 3 64.65 -38.40 -23.26
N THR A 4 63.32 -38.42 -23.04
CA THR A 4 62.10 -39.00 -23.70
C THR A 4 60.90 -38.63 -22.79
N MET A 5 59.75 -38.12 -23.27
CA MET A 5 58.49 -38.83 -23.63
C MET A 5 57.88 -39.86 -22.64
N LEU A 6 56.56 -39.72 -22.41
CA LEU A 6 55.53 -40.74 -22.07
C LEU A 6 55.57 -41.35 -20.63
N LEU A 7 54.47 -41.61 -19.89
CA LEU A 7 53.21 -42.25 -20.26
C LEU A 7 52.03 -41.94 -19.32
N CYS A 8 50.86 -42.05 -19.94
CA CYS A 8 49.52 -42.21 -19.38
C CYS A 8 49.38 -43.45 -18.49
N SER A 9 48.56 -43.41 -17.44
CA SER A 9 47.99 -44.60 -16.81
C SER A 9 46.59 -44.31 -16.29
N VAL A 10 45.62 -44.91 -16.97
CA VAL A 10 44.20 -44.98 -16.66
C VAL A 10 43.97 -46.17 -15.71
N LEU A 11 43.29 -45.96 -14.59
CA LEU A 11 42.54 -46.98 -13.83
C LEU A 11 41.21 -46.31 -13.44
N VAL A 12 40.13 -46.49 -14.22
CA VAL A 12 39.12 -47.56 -14.12
C VAL A 12 38.51 -47.70 -12.71
N LEU A 13 37.32 -47.09 -12.59
CA LEU A 13 36.08 -47.56 -11.95
C LEU A 13 36.15 -48.36 -10.64
N LEU A 14 35.35 -47.92 -9.65
CA LEU A 14 34.25 -48.71 -9.07
C LEU A 14 33.46 -47.84 -8.07
N ALA A 15 32.18 -47.64 -8.34
CA ALA A 15 31.20 -47.17 -7.36
C ALA A 15 30.55 -48.39 -6.69
N PRO A 16 30.12 -48.27 -5.42
CA PRO A 16 28.96 -49.03 -4.97
C PRO A 16 27.91 -48.15 -4.24
N THR A 17 26.71 -48.20 -4.83
CA THR A 17 25.41 -48.46 -4.19
C THR A 17 24.93 -47.61 -3.00
N MET A 18 23.95 -46.76 -3.35
CA MET A 18 22.74 -46.38 -2.62
C MET A 18 22.31 -47.36 -1.51
N LEU A 19 22.09 -46.83 -0.29
CA LEU A 19 21.29 -47.48 0.75
C LEU A 19 20.13 -46.55 1.11
N MET A 20 18.91 -47.02 0.83
CA MET A 20 17.65 -46.42 1.28
C MET A 20 17.43 -46.82 2.75
N ALA A 21 17.08 -45.86 3.60
CA ALA A 21 16.43 -46.14 4.89
C ALA A 21 15.03 -45.52 4.88
N LEU A 22 14.04 -46.40 4.87
CA LEU A 22 12.64 -46.10 5.14
C LEU A 22 12.45 -46.16 6.67
N ASP A 23 11.78 -45.16 7.24
CA ASP A 23 11.06 -45.37 8.50
C ASP A 23 9.61 -44.95 8.30
N SER A 24 8.71 -45.83 8.72
CA SER A 24 7.26 -45.72 8.66
C SER A 24 6.75 -46.23 9.99
N SER A 25 6.09 -45.37 10.76
CA SER A 25 5.20 -45.77 11.86
C SER A 25 4.17 -44.66 12.13
N GLN A 26 2.89 -45.05 12.18
CA GLN A 26 1.70 -44.20 12.23
C GLN A 26 1.23 -43.89 13.67
N SER A 27 0.63 -42.70 13.82
CA SER A 27 -0.56 -42.30 14.61
C SER A 27 -0.75 -42.70 16.08
N SER A 28 -1.05 -41.70 16.94
CA SER A 28 -2.22 -41.68 17.87
C SER A 28 -2.40 -40.30 18.53
N ALA A 29 -3.66 -40.01 18.90
CA ALA A 29 -4.21 -38.72 19.28
C ALA A 29 -4.17 -38.38 20.79
N ASN A 30 -4.46 -37.09 21.07
CA ASN A 30 -4.89 -36.42 22.31
C ASN A 30 -3.86 -35.93 23.34
N GLY A 31 -3.91 -34.61 23.62
CA GLY A 31 -3.43 -33.99 24.87
C GLY A 31 -2.96 -32.53 24.77
N VAL A 32 -3.87 -31.56 24.90
CA VAL A 32 -3.59 -30.17 25.38
C VAL A 32 -3.45 -30.26 26.91
N PRO A 33 -2.50 -29.61 27.63
CA PRO A 33 -2.33 -28.14 27.66
C PRO A 33 -0.89 -27.62 27.81
N GLY A 34 -0.67 -26.34 27.49
CA GLY A 34 0.57 -25.65 27.84
C GLY A 34 0.83 -24.39 27.03
N SER A 35 0.23 -23.29 27.47
CA SER A 35 0.54 -21.92 27.08
C SER A 35 2.03 -21.59 27.21
N THR A 36 2.69 -21.33 26.09
CA THR A 36 3.86 -20.44 26.03
C THR A 36 3.53 -19.32 25.07
N SER A 37 3.24 -18.18 25.68
CA SER A 37 3.02 -16.86 25.10
C SER A 37 4.29 -16.43 24.36
N GLY A 38 4.43 -16.87 23.11
CA GLY A 38 5.33 -16.24 22.16
C GLY A 38 4.72 -14.90 21.77
N THR A 39 5.16 -13.81 22.41
CA THR A 39 4.95 -12.44 21.94
C THR A 39 5.74 -12.26 20.64
N GLY A 40 5.27 -12.87 19.56
CA GLY A 40 5.55 -12.40 18.23
C GLY A 40 4.81 -11.09 18.10
N ASN A 41 5.55 -9.98 18.04
CA ASN A 41 5.01 -8.72 17.54
C ASN A 41 4.24 -9.04 16.26
N VAL A 42 2.91 -9.04 16.33
CA VAL A 42 2.12 -8.72 15.16
C VAL A 42 2.50 -7.28 14.90
N ALA A 43 3.56 -7.07 14.12
CA ALA A 43 3.78 -5.81 13.48
C ALA A 43 2.48 -5.60 12.70
N SER A 44 1.58 -4.79 13.26
CA SER A 44 0.44 -4.29 12.53
C SER A 44 1.03 -3.81 11.22
N HIS A 45 0.67 -4.46 10.11
CA HIS A 45 1.17 -4.09 8.80
C HIS A 45 0.70 -2.65 8.57
N PHE A 46 1.53 -1.68 8.97
CA PHE A 46 1.21 -0.28 8.80
C PHE A 46 1.40 -0.02 7.31
N GLU A 47 0.38 0.60 6.72
CA GLU A 47 0.44 0.97 5.33
C GLU A 47 1.16 2.32 5.19
N PRO A 48 2.25 2.40 4.42
CA PRO A 48 2.96 3.65 4.23
C PRO A 48 2.09 4.64 3.45
N GLN A 49 1.82 5.79 4.07
CA GLN A 49 1.00 6.85 3.48
C GLN A 49 1.60 8.23 3.71
N VAL A 50 1.37 9.16 2.78
CA VAL A 50 1.76 10.56 2.92
C VAL A 50 0.55 11.46 2.71
N ALA A 51 0.49 12.58 3.41
CA ALA A 51 -0.58 13.54 3.28
C ALA A 51 -0.01 14.93 3.01
N ILE A 52 -0.53 15.56 1.96
CA ILE A 52 -0.10 16.88 1.51
C ILE A 52 -1.28 17.84 1.66
N LEU A 53 -1.04 18.99 2.29
CA LEU A 53 -2.03 20.04 2.45
C LEU A 53 -1.54 21.31 1.76
N CYS A 54 -2.16 21.57 0.61
CA CYS A 54 -2.01 22.79 -0.17
C CYS A 54 -3.30 23.61 0.01
N ASP A 55 -3.35 24.51 1.01
CA ASP A 55 -4.51 25.38 1.17
C ASP A 55 -4.27 26.71 0.46
N SER A 56 -5.17 27.07 -0.45
CA SER A 56 -5.17 28.39 -1.08
C SER A 56 -6.23 29.22 -0.36
N SER A 57 -5.83 29.91 0.70
CA SER A 57 -6.71 30.79 1.45
C SER A 57 -6.90 32.13 0.72
N ALA A 58 -7.99 32.85 1.00
CA ALA A 58 -8.21 34.23 0.52
C ALA A 58 -7.08 35.20 0.93
N ARG A 59 -6.24 34.82 1.90
CA ARG A 59 -5.05 35.57 2.36
C ARG A 59 -3.74 35.18 1.66
N GLY A 60 -3.82 34.34 0.62
CA GLY A 60 -2.67 33.78 -0.09
C GLY A 60 -2.45 32.29 0.17
N PRO A 61 -1.46 31.68 -0.49
CA PRO A 61 -1.15 30.26 -0.32
C PRO A 61 -0.66 29.98 1.10
N GLU A 62 -1.41 29.17 1.85
CA GLU A 62 -1.01 28.66 3.15
C GLU A 62 -0.43 27.25 2.95
N ALA A 63 0.89 27.18 2.93
CA ALA A 63 1.59 25.92 2.79
C ALA A 63 1.81 25.28 4.16
N TYR A 64 1.62 23.96 4.23
CA TYR A 64 1.86 23.17 5.43
C TYR A 64 2.98 22.17 5.18
N HIS A 65 3.69 21.79 6.25
CA HIS A 65 4.64 20.69 6.17
C HIS A 65 3.90 19.40 5.80
N PRO A 66 4.46 18.60 4.88
CA PRO A 66 3.87 17.33 4.52
C PRO A 66 3.91 16.39 5.73
N LYS A 67 2.93 15.49 5.79
CA LYS A 67 2.82 14.47 6.84
C LYS A 67 3.02 13.08 6.28
N TYR A 68 3.46 12.16 7.12
CA TYR A 68 3.62 10.74 6.81
C TYR A 68 3.12 9.90 7.99
N MET A 69 2.63 8.69 7.67
CA MET A 69 2.22 7.71 8.67
C MET A 69 3.45 7.06 9.31
N SER A 70 3.58 7.15 10.63
CA SER A 70 4.65 6.47 11.35
C SER A 70 4.37 4.98 11.46
N GLU A 71 5.39 4.20 11.83
CA GLU A 71 5.23 2.76 12.08
C GLU A 71 4.29 2.48 13.26
N GLN A 72 4.08 3.48 14.12
CA GLN A 72 3.16 3.44 15.26
C GLN A 72 1.71 3.75 14.86
N GLY A 73 1.44 4.03 13.57
CA GLY A 73 0.11 4.38 13.09
C GLY A 73 -0.30 5.84 13.37
N GLU A 74 0.67 6.72 13.60
CA GLU A 74 0.42 8.13 13.89
C GLU A 74 0.90 9.07 12.77
N TRP A 75 0.16 10.15 12.52
CA TRP A 75 0.55 11.15 11.53
C TRP A 75 1.67 12.08 12.06
N ALA A 76 2.89 11.90 11.56
CA ALA A 76 4.04 12.75 11.84
C ALA A 76 4.23 13.83 10.78
N SER A 77 4.67 15.03 11.17
CA SER A 77 5.03 16.10 10.22
C SER A 77 6.52 16.08 9.89
N ASP A 78 6.88 16.17 8.61
CA ASP A 78 8.27 16.39 8.19
C ASP A 78 8.64 17.88 8.34
N LEU A 79 9.05 18.23 9.56
CA LEU A 79 9.51 19.58 9.92
C LEU A 79 10.91 19.92 9.37
N TYR A 80 11.60 18.96 8.75
CA TYR A 80 12.89 19.18 8.10
C TYR A 80 12.76 19.45 6.60
N SER A 81 11.60 19.13 6.01
CA SER A 81 11.32 19.47 4.61
C SER A 81 11.31 20.98 4.41
N LYS A 82 12.14 21.46 3.47
CA LYS A 82 12.09 22.83 2.94
C LYS A 82 10.97 23.01 1.92
N ALA A 83 10.57 21.92 1.26
CA ALA A 83 9.45 21.92 0.34
C ALA A 83 8.15 21.79 1.14
N ALA A 84 7.22 22.70 0.86
CA ALA A 84 5.88 22.70 1.39
C ALA A 84 4.91 22.64 0.21
N CYS A 85 3.83 21.84 0.33
CA CYS A 85 2.86 21.61 -0.73
C CYS A 85 3.45 21.03 -2.04
N PHE A 86 3.49 19.69 -2.15
CA PHE A 86 3.79 19.01 -3.41
C PHE A 86 2.55 18.97 -4.31
N LYS A 87 2.70 19.45 -5.55
CA LYS A 87 1.62 19.41 -6.55
C LYS A 87 1.84 18.32 -7.60
N ASP A 88 3.09 18.06 -7.95
CA ASP A 88 3.47 17.05 -8.94
C ASP A 88 3.44 15.64 -8.32
N LYS A 89 2.99 14.65 -9.11
CA LYS A 89 2.89 13.26 -8.64
C LYS A 89 4.27 12.62 -8.45
N MET A 90 5.26 13.01 -9.24
CA MET A 90 6.64 12.58 -9.07
C MET A 90 7.25 13.13 -7.78
N ASP A 91 6.95 14.38 -7.41
CA ASP A 91 7.40 14.95 -6.14
C ASP A 91 6.81 14.21 -4.94
N ILE A 92 5.52 13.83 -5.02
CA ILE A 92 4.87 13.03 -3.97
C ILE A 92 5.51 11.64 -3.87
N LEU A 93 5.80 10.98 -5.01
CA LEU A 93 6.50 9.69 -5.03
C LEU A 93 7.92 9.80 -4.43
N ASN A 94 8.66 10.83 -4.82
CA ASN A 94 9.99 11.09 -4.26
C ASN A 94 9.92 11.36 -2.76
N TYR A 95 8.87 12.05 -2.29
CA TYR A 95 8.63 12.25 -0.87
C TYR A 95 8.31 10.95 -0.14
N CYS A 96 7.46 10.06 -0.70
CA CYS A 96 7.26 8.70 -0.16
C CYS A 96 8.60 7.96 0.01
N LYS A 97 9.44 7.94 -1.03
CA LYS A 97 10.77 7.30 -0.99
C LYS A 97 11.68 7.91 0.08
N LYS A 98 11.62 9.23 0.27
CA LYS A 98 12.39 9.95 1.29
C LYS A 98 11.99 9.55 2.71
N VAL A 99 10.70 9.52 3.01
CA VAL A 99 10.20 9.26 4.38
C VAL A 99 10.10 7.76 4.71
N TYR A 100 10.10 6.90 3.69
CA TYR A 100 10.13 5.44 3.82
C TYR A 100 11.35 4.83 3.12
N PRO A 101 12.59 5.17 3.52
CA PRO A 101 13.81 4.79 2.79
C PRO A 101 14.12 3.27 2.85
N LYS A 102 13.48 2.54 3.76
CA LYS A 102 13.65 1.08 3.93
C LYS A 102 12.60 0.27 3.16
N ARG A 103 11.67 0.94 2.47
CA ARG A 103 10.58 0.31 1.72
C ARG A 103 10.82 0.48 0.23
N ASP A 104 10.48 -0.55 -0.54
CA ASP A 104 10.61 -0.52 -2.00
C ASP A 104 9.43 0.22 -2.64
N ILE A 105 9.37 1.54 -2.45
CA ILE A 105 8.25 2.35 -2.98
C ILE A 105 8.40 2.52 -4.50
N THR A 106 7.47 1.98 -5.27
CA THR A 106 7.50 2.00 -6.74
C THR A 106 6.51 3.00 -7.34
N ASN A 107 5.38 3.25 -6.69
CA ASN A 107 4.33 4.16 -7.19
C ASN A 107 3.51 4.76 -6.03
N ILE A 108 2.51 5.58 -6.34
CA ILE A 108 1.56 6.16 -5.39
C ILE A 108 0.13 6.02 -5.90
N VAL A 109 -0.83 5.95 -4.98
CA VAL A 109 -2.27 6.02 -5.30
C VAL A 109 -2.98 6.92 -4.31
N GLU A 110 -3.88 7.78 -4.79
CA GLU A 110 -4.70 8.64 -3.94
C GLU A 110 -5.76 7.82 -3.20
N SER A 111 -6.10 8.19 -1.96
CA SER A 111 -7.19 7.55 -1.22
C SER A 111 -8.57 7.88 -1.80
N SER A 112 -9.46 6.89 -1.81
CA SER A 112 -10.88 7.08 -2.18
C SER A 112 -11.59 8.02 -1.21
N HIS A 113 -11.25 7.94 0.07
CA HIS A 113 -11.92 8.66 1.16
C HIS A 113 -11.07 9.82 1.70
N TYR A 114 -11.77 10.85 2.16
CA TYR A 114 -11.14 11.91 2.95
C TYR A 114 -10.87 11.40 4.36
N LEU A 115 -9.68 11.70 4.88
CA LEU A 115 -9.32 11.48 6.27
C LEU A 115 -9.11 12.82 6.96
N LYS A 116 -9.63 12.94 8.18
CA LYS A 116 -9.41 14.12 9.03
C LYS A 116 -8.06 13.98 9.72
N ILE A 117 -7.06 14.70 9.21
CA ILE A 117 -5.73 14.72 9.80
C ILE A 117 -5.60 15.98 10.66
N ALA A 118 -5.21 15.79 11.92
CA ALA A 118 -5.03 16.86 12.89
C ALA A 118 -3.58 17.37 12.95
N SER A 119 -3.39 18.44 13.72
CA SER A 119 -2.09 18.99 14.08
C SER A 119 -1.16 19.27 12.89
N TRP A 120 -1.70 19.91 11.85
CA TRP A 120 -0.91 20.40 10.71
C TRP A 120 -0.01 21.57 11.13
N CYS A 121 1.27 21.48 10.77
CA CYS A 121 2.26 22.50 11.02
C CYS A 121 2.42 23.37 9.77
N ARG A 122 2.31 24.70 9.93
CA ARG A 122 2.54 25.66 8.83
C ARG A 122 3.97 25.57 8.33
N ALA A 123 4.20 25.79 7.04
CA ALA A 123 5.53 25.89 6.48
C ALA A 123 6.39 26.90 7.27
N GLY A 124 7.65 26.54 7.53
CA GLY A 124 8.57 27.34 8.36
C GLY A 124 8.43 27.11 9.87
N SER A 125 7.56 26.19 10.30
CA SER A 125 7.51 25.78 11.71
C SER A 125 8.83 25.13 12.12
N SER A 126 9.35 25.52 13.28
CA SER A 126 10.60 24.94 13.80
C SER A 126 10.45 23.47 14.18
N PRO A 127 11.56 22.69 14.18
CA PRO A 127 11.58 21.34 14.75
C PRO A 127 10.94 21.28 16.14
N GLY A 128 10.22 20.20 16.43
CA GLY A 128 9.49 20.03 17.69
C GLY A 128 8.24 20.91 17.85
N ALA A 129 7.82 21.68 16.83
CA ALA A 129 6.57 22.46 16.90
C ALA A 129 5.32 21.58 17.14
N GLN A 130 5.30 20.36 16.57
CA GLN A 130 4.22 19.40 16.80
C GLN A 130 4.16 18.97 18.27
N ILE A 131 5.31 18.59 18.86
CA ILE A 131 5.43 18.15 20.26
C ILE A 131 5.06 19.28 21.23
N ARG A 132 5.45 20.52 20.92
CA ARG A 132 5.11 21.72 21.71
C ARG A 132 3.67 22.21 21.51
N GLY A 133 2.82 21.47 20.79
CA GLY A 133 1.41 21.82 20.58
C GLY A 133 1.18 23.10 19.77
N LYS A 134 2.16 23.51 18.94
CA LYS A 134 2.05 24.71 18.08
C LYS A 134 1.31 24.43 16.77
N CYS A 135 1.13 23.16 16.41
CA CYS A 135 0.41 22.73 15.23
C CYS A 135 -1.03 22.35 15.64
N LYS A 136 -2.01 23.19 15.29
CA LYS A 136 -3.41 23.05 15.77
C LYS A 136 -4.43 22.82 14.66
N THR A 137 -4.05 23.08 13.40
CA THR A 137 -4.96 22.98 12.27
C THR A 137 -5.33 21.52 12.03
N ALA A 138 -6.62 21.24 11.82
CA ALA A 138 -7.11 19.95 11.34
C ALA A 138 -7.80 20.14 9.99
N ARG A 139 -7.57 19.24 9.04
CA ARG A 139 -8.16 19.30 7.70
C ARG A 139 -8.56 17.92 7.20
N TRP A 140 -9.65 17.89 6.46
CA TRP A 140 -10.02 16.75 5.63
C TRP A 140 -9.18 16.78 4.37
N VAL A 141 -8.40 15.74 4.14
CA VAL A 141 -7.55 15.59 2.94
C VAL A 141 -7.67 14.17 2.42
N LYS A 142 -7.27 13.95 1.17
CA LYS A 142 -7.04 12.61 0.63
C LYS A 142 -5.55 12.31 0.66
N PRO A 143 -5.08 11.39 1.52
CA PRO A 143 -3.70 10.96 1.50
C PRO A 143 -3.35 10.21 0.22
N PHE A 144 -2.05 10.02 0.01
CA PHE A 144 -1.49 9.11 -0.97
C PHE A 144 -0.93 7.90 -0.24
N ARG A 145 -1.35 6.70 -0.65
CA ARG A 145 -0.67 5.46 -0.29
C ARG A 145 0.60 5.34 -1.12
N CYS A 146 1.69 4.97 -0.48
CA CYS A 146 2.97 4.69 -1.13
C CYS A 146 3.00 3.19 -1.46
N LEU A 147 2.93 2.84 -2.74
CA LEU A 147 2.81 1.44 -3.16
C LEU A 147 4.18 0.75 -3.16
N GLU A 148 4.24 -0.42 -2.54
CA GLU A 148 5.45 -1.22 -2.38
C GLU A 148 5.58 -2.32 -3.44
N GLY A 149 6.75 -2.43 -4.05
CA GLY A 149 7.11 -3.53 -4.96
C GLY A 149 6.23 -3.61 -6.22
N PRO A 150 6.04 -4.84 -6.76
CA PRO A 150 5.13 -5.08 -7.87
C PRO A 150 3.70 -4.71 -7.51
N PHE A 151 2.99 -4.09 -8.44
CA PHE A 151 1.62 -3.64 -8.22
C PHE A 151 0.66 -4.79 -7.92
N GLN A 152 -0.15 -4.61 -6.88
CA GLN A 152 -1.29 -5.46 -6.53
C GLN A 152 -2.50 -4.54 -6.34
N SER A 153 -3.65 -4.93 -6.88
CA SER A 153 -4.89 -4.17 -6.65
C SER A 153 -5.45 -4.45 -5.25
N ASP A 154 -6.28 -3.54 -4.75
CA ASP A 154 -6.91 -3.71 -3.45
C ASP A 154 -8.02 -4.76 -3.50
N ALA A 155 -8.10 -5.62 -2.50
CA ALA A 155 -9.21 -6.55 -2.38
C ALA A 155 -10.51 -5.80 -2.03
N LEU A 156 -11.49 -5.83 -2.94
CA LEU A 156 -12.80 -5.24 -2.71
C LEU A 156 -13.76 -6.25 -2.06
N LEU A 157 -14.38 -5.85 -0.96
CA LEU A 157 -15.49 -6.60 -0.36
C LEU A 157 -16.75 -6.43 -1.20
N VAL A 158 -17.42 -7.54 -1.51
CA VAL A 158 -18.66 -7.58 -2.29
C VAL A 158 -19.79 -8.08 -1.37
N PRO A 159 -20.59 -7.17 -0.78
CA PRO A 159 -21.71 -7.57 0.04
C PRO A 159 -22.80 -8.28 -0.77
N GLU A 160 -23.72 -8.93 -0.06
CA GLU A 160 -24.91 -9.52 -0.69
C GLU A 160 -25.72 -8.48 -1.47
N ASN A 161 -26.31 -8.89 -2.60
CA ASN A 161 -27.07 -8.03 -3.50
C ASN A 161 -26.27 -6.89 -4.15
N CYS A 162 -24.95 -6.83 -3.95
CA CYS A 162 -24.04 -6.01 -4.73
C CYS A 162 -23.42 -6.84 -5.85
N MET A 163 -22.91 -6.16 -6.86
CA MET A 163 -22.25 -6.75 -8.03
C MET A 163 -20.82 -6.20 -8.11
N PHE A 164 -19.88 -7.09 -8.39
CA PHE A 164 -18.50 -6.74 -8.73
C PHE A 164 -18.33 -6.72 -10.25
N ASP A 165 -17.60 -5.73 -10.76
CA ASP A 165 -17.27 -5.61 -12.17
C ASP A 165 -15.93 -4.88 -12.34
N HIS A 166 -15.37 -4.88 -13.55
CA HIS A 166 -14.15 -4.18 -13.87
C HIS A 166 -14.13 -3.66 -15.31
N ILE A 167 -13.39 -2.57 -15.51
CA ILE A 167 -13.11 -1.98 -16.83
C ILE A 167 -11.61 -1.90 -16.99
N HIS A 168 -11.07 -2.52 -18.04
CA HIS A 168 -9.66 -2.45 -18.37
C HIS A 168 -9.46 -2.21 -19.86
N ASN A 169 -8.59 -1.26 -20.20
CA ASN A 169 -8.18 -0.99 -21.57
C ASN A 169 -6.74 -0.47 -21.56
N GLN A 170 -5.81 -1.23 -22.15
CA GLN A 170 -4.37 -0.90 -22.14
C GLN A 170 -4.03 0.42 -22.84
N SER A 171 -4.86 0.87 -23.79
CA SER A 171 -4.69 2.17 -24.46
C SER A 171 -5.09 3.35 -23.57
N ASN A 172 -5.85 3.11 -22.51
CA ASN A 172 -6.21 4.14 -21.54
C ASN A 172 -5.14 4.22 -20.45
N CYS A 173 -4.68 5.42 -20.17
CA CYS A 173 -3.81 5.69 -19.03
C CYS A 173 -4.30 6.92 -18.28
N TRP A 174 -5.13 6.69 -17.25
CA TRP A 174 -5.94 7.73 -16.62
C TRP A 174 -5.68 7.85 -15.12
N SER A 175 -6.06 9.01 -14.59
CA SER A 175 -5.94 9.33 -13.17
C SER A 175 -6.98 8.61 -12.33
N PHE A 176 -6.67 8.47 -11.03
CA PHE A 176 -7.58 7.93 -10.01
C PHE A 176 -8.99 8.54 -10.07
N SER A 177 -9.08 9.88 -10.15
CA SER A 177 -10.37 10.60 -10.21
C SER A 177 -11.18 10.23 -11.44
N ARG A 178 -10.53 10.10 -12.61
CA ARG A 178 -11.22 9.71 -13.84
C ARG A 178 -11.77 8.29 -13.75
N TRP A 179 -10.97 7.35 -13.23
CA TRP A 179 -11.43 5.97 -13.02
C TRP A 179 -12.56 5.85 -12.00
N ASN A 180 -12.53 6.64 -10.93
CA ASN A 180 -13.65 6.75 -9.98
C ASN A 180 -14.95 7.19 -10.69
N SER A 181 -14.88 8.24 -11.51
CA SER A 181 -16.04 8.70 -12.29
C SER A 181 -16.51 7.64 -13.29
N THR A 182 -15.59 6.94 -13.96
CA THR A 182 -15.92 5.85 -14.89
C THR A 182 -16.65 4.70 -14.19
N ALA A 183 -16.16 4.25 -13.03
CA ALA A 183 -16.83 3.23 -12.22
C ALA A 183 -18.20 3.69 -11.74
N ALA A 184 -18.33 4.97 -11.35
CA ALA A 184 -19.60 5.55 -10.93
C ALA A 184 -20.64 5.55 -12.05
N VAL A 185 -20.26 5.94 -13.26
CA VAL A 185 -21.13 5.90 -14.45
C VAL A 185 -21.54 4.46 -14.78
N ALA A 186 -20.59 3.52 -14.77
CA ALA A 186 -20.89 2.11 -15.06
C ALA A 186 -21.90 1.49 -14.07
N CYS A 187 -21.85 1.88 -12.78
CA CYS A 187 -22.88 1.47 -11.82
C CYS A 187 -24.24 2.14 -12.11
N GLN A 188 -24.25 3.41 -12.49
CA GLN A 188 -25.48 4.16 -12.76
C GLN A 188 -26.25 3.63 -13.96
N GLU A 189 -25.56 3.20 -15.03
CA GLU A 189 -26.16 2.57 -16.21
C GLU A 189 -26.95 1.30 -15.88
N LYS A 190 -26.61 0.64 -14.77
CA LYS A 190 -27.28 -0.55 -14.24
C LYS A 190 -28.33 -0.22 -13.17
N GLY A 191 -28.63 1.05 -12.94
CA GLY A 191 -29.54 1.51 -11.88
C GLY A 191 -28.99 1.37 -10.46
N LEU A 192 -27.69 1.12 -10.30
CA LEU A 192 -27.00 0.92 -9.01
C LEU A 192 -26.17 2.16 -8.64
N GLN A 193 -25.52 2.11 -7.47
CA GLN A 193 -24.59 3.13 -7.00
C GLN A 193 -23.21 2.52 -6.72
N LEU A 194 -22.16 3.25 -7.07
CA LEU A 194 -20.78 2.87 -6.74
C LEU A 194 -20.59 2.85 -5.22
N ARG A 195 -20.17 1.70 -4.68
CA ARG A 195 -19.86 1.49 -3.27
C ARG A 195 -18.37 1.61 -3.00
N SER A 196 -17.55 0.90 -3.75
CA SER A 196 -16.09 0.87 -3.62
C SER A 196 -15.45 0.62 -4.98
N PHE A 197 -14.18 1.00 -5.13
CA PHE A 197 -13.40 0.76 -6.33
C PHE A 197 -11.90 0.70 -6.00
N ALA A 198 -11.14 0.04 -6.87
CA ALA A 198 -9.68 -0.06 -6.81
C ALA A 198 -9.09 0.09 -8.21
N MET A 199 -7.85 0.58 -8.28
CA MET A 199 -7.16 0.76 -9.55
C MET A 199 -6.61 -0.57 -10.07
N LEU A 200 -6.59 -0.73 -11.40
CA LEU A 200 -5.96 -1.87 -12.06
C LEU A 200 -4.76 -1.40 -12.88
N LEU A 201 -3.65 -2.13 -12.73
CA LEU A 201 -2.45 -2.10 -13.56
C LEU A 201 -1.89 -0.68 -13.84
N PRO A 202 -0.78 -0.28 -13.19
CA PRO A 202 -0.20 1.03 -13.42
C PRO A 202 0.35 1.13 -14.84
N CYS A 203 0.13 2.29 -15.45
CA CYS A 203 0.69 2.66 -16.76
C CYS A 203 1.56 3.93 -16.67
N GLY A 204 1.67 4.51 -15.49
CA GLY A 204 2.50 5.68 -15.18
C GLY A 204 2.47 6.00 -13.68
N ILE A 205 3.14 7.08 -13.28
CA ILE A 205 3.13 7.53 -11.88
C ILE A 205 1.75 8.06 -11.52
N SER A 206 1.09 7.42 -10.56
CA SER A 206 -0.29 7.73 -10.16
C SER A 206 -1.31 7.61 -11.33
N LEU A 207 -1.01 6.82 -12.36
CA LEU A 207 -1.85 6.58 -13.53
C LEU A 207 -2.07 5.08 -13.76
N PHE A 208 -3.27 4.72 -14.19
CA PHE A 208 -3.73 3.33 -14.25
C PHE A 208 -4.47 3.05 -15.55
N SER A 209 -4.49 1.78 -15.95
CA SER A 209 -5.12 1.31 -17.21
C SER A 209 -6.45 0.60 -17.01
N GLY A 210 -6.94 0.54 -15.77
CA GLY A 210 -8.27 0.05 -15.48
C GLY A 210 -8.74 0.36 -14.06
N VAL A 211 -9.95 -0.10 -13.76
CA VAL A 211 -10.61 0.00 -12.47
C VAL A 211 -11.45 -1.24 -12.23
N GLU A 212 -11.44 -1.75 -11.01
CA GLU A 212 -12.41 -2.72 -10.52
C GLU A 212 -13.30 -2.06 -9.47
N PHE A 213 -14.57 -2.46 -9.39
CA PHE A 213 -15.55 -1.74 -8.59
C PHE A 213 -16.74 -2.61 -8.17
N VAL A 214 -17.39 -2.17 -7.09
CA VAL A 214 -18.59 -2.78 -6.53
C VAL A 214 -19.76 -1.81 -6.66
N CYS A 215 -20.82 -2.26 -7.32
CA CYS A 215 -22.09 -1.55 -7.43
C CYS A 215 -23.12 -2.16 -6.48
N CYS A 216 -23.82 -1.33 -5.71
CA CYS A 216 -24.87 -1.76 -4.78
C CYS A 216 -26.19 -1.03 -5.05
N PRO A 217 -27.34 -1.59 -4.63
CA PRO A 217 -28.62 -0.88 -4.66
C PRO A 217 -28.55 0.44 -3.88
N LYS A 218 -29.25 1.48 -4.33
CA LYS A 218 -29.22 2.83 -3.72
C LYS A 218 -29.64 2.86 -2.23
N HIS A 219 -30.43 1.87 -1.79
CA HIS A 219 -30.89 1.73 -0.42
C HIS A 219 -30.16 0.62 0.35
N PHE A 220 -28.90 0.35 0.00
CA PHE A 220 -28.11 -0.69 0.65
C PHE A 220 -27.96 -0.43 2.17
N LYS A 221 -28.63 -1.23 3.00
CA LYS A 221 -28.48 -1.26 4.46
C LYS A 221 -27.28 -2.14 4.84
N GLY A 222 -26.07 -1.65 4.56
CA GLY A 222 -24.82 -2.39 4.83
C GLY A 222 -24.05 -1.96 6.07
N ASP A 223 -24.42 -0.85 6.70
CA ASP A 223 -23.61 -0.22 7.77
C ASP A 223 -24.13 -0.55 9.18
N SER A 224 -24.74 -1.71 9.39
CA SER A 224 -25.18 -2.19 10.71
C SER A 224 -24.18 -3.09 11.43
N PHE A 225 -22.98 -3.34 10.87
CA PHE A 225 -21.96 -4.21 11.49
C PHE A 225 -20.74 -3.47 12.07
N MET A 226 -20.72 -2.14 12.05
CA MET A 226 -19.59 -1.34 12.55
C MET A 226 -20.05 -0.28 13.57
N LYS A 227 -20.94 -0.68 14.49
CA LYS A 227 -21.34 0.13 15.65
C LYS A 227 -21.19 -0.56 17.00
N ASP A 228 -20.88 -1.86 17.01
CA ASP A 228 -20.66 -2.61 18.24
C ASP A 228 -19.32 -3.35 18.16
N SER A 229 -18.23 -2.67 18.49
CA SER A 229 -16.95 -3.22 18.99
C SER A 229 -16.11 -2.11 19.61
#